data_AF-A0A399ZUJ7-F1
#
_entry.id   AF-A0A399ZUJ7-F1
#
_cell.length_a   1.000
_cell.length_b   1.000
_cell.length_c   1.000
_cell.angle_alpha   90.00
_cell.angle_beta   90.00
_cell.angle_gamma   90.00
#
_symmetry.space_group_name_H-M   'P 1'
#
loop_
_entity.id
_entity.type
_entity.pdbx_description
1 polymer ?
#
loop_
_entity_poly.entity_id
_entity_poly.type
_entity_poly.pdbx_seq_one_letter_code
_entity_poly.pdbx_strand_id
1 'polypeptide(L)' 'MTEQKIKIGDRAPEFKLRGSITKPDVKRVDVELAAYRGEKNIILAFHPFAFTAT' A
#
# COMPACT_ATOMS: atom_id res chain seq x y z
N MET A 1 9.36 16.94 -11.21
CA MET A 1 8.73 16.18 -10.11
C MET A 1 9.79 16.04 -9.03
N THR A 2 9.59 16.59 -7.84
CA THR A 2 10.56 16.45 -6.75
C THR A 2 10.62 14.99 -6.31
N GLU A 3 11.78 14.38 -6.50
CA GLU A 3 12.06 13.01 -6.06
C GLU A 3 12.04 12.97 -4.53
N GLN A 4 10.96 12.44 -3.94
CA GLN A 4 10.92 12.21 -2.49
C GLN A 4 11.84 11.03 -2.17
N LYS A 5 13.03 11.36 -1.66
CA LYS A 5 14.02 10.38 -1.23
C LYS A 5 13.61 9.82 0.15
N ILE A 6 12.75 8.81 0.15
CA ILE A 6 12.26 8.11 1.35
C ILE A 6 13.43 7.37 2.02
N LYS A 7 13.60 7.52 3.33
CA LYS A 7 14.62 6.79 4.12
C LYS A 7 13.97 5.96 5.22
N ILE A 8 14.73 4.98 5.72
CA ILE A 8 14.32 4.17 6.87
C ILE A 8 14.20 5.07 8.10
N GLY A 9 13.12 4.91 8.86
CA GLY A 9 12.81 5.73 10.04
C GLY A 9 11.97 6.97 9.73
N ASP A 10 11.86 7.36 8.45
CA ASP A 10 10.94 8.41 8.05
C ASP A 10 9.49 7.94 8.18
N ARG A 11 8.59 8.91 8.36
CA ARG A 11 7.16 8.65 8.26
C ARG A 11 6.85 8.16 6.84
N ALA A 12 6.19 7.00 6.73
CA ALA A 12 5.71 6.49 5.46
C ALA A 12 4.81 7.54 4.75
N PRO A 13 4.96 7.75 3.43
CA PRO A 13 4.13 8.70 2.68
C PRO A 13 2.66 8.33 2.75
N GLU A 14 1.81 9.33 2.95
CA GLU A 14 0.37 9.11 2.96
C GLU A 14 -0.15 8.90 1.54
N PHE A 15 -1.07 7.95 1.40
CA PHE A 15 -1.79 7.71 0.17
C PHE A 15 -3.20 7.23 0.45
N LYS A 16 -4.08 7.51 -0.52
CA LYS A 16 -5.42 6.96 -0.60
C LYS A 16 -5.59 6.32 -1.96
N LEU A 17 -5.77 5.00 -1.98
CA LEU A 17 -5.81 4.20 -3.20
C LEU A 17 -7.05 3.32 -3.22
N ARG A 18 -7.59 3.10 -4.43
CA ARG A 18 -8.59 2.05 -4.64
C ARG A 18 -7.87 0.71 -4.71
N GLY A 19 -8.30 -0.23 -3.89
CA GLY A 19 -7.79 -1.58 -3.84
C GLY A 19 -8.88 -2.64 -4.03
N SER A 20 -8.44 -3.87 -4.22
CA SER A 20 -9.31 -5.05 -4.23
C SER A 20 -8.75 -6.11 -3.29
N ILE A 21 -9.58 -6.56 -2.35
CA ILE A 21 -9.33 -7.80 -1.61
C ILE A 21 -9.90 -8.91 -2.47
N THR A 22 -9.07 -9.89 -2.86
CA THR A 22 -9.45 -10.93 -3.83
C THR A 22 -9.84 -12.27 -3.20
N LYS A 23 -9.67 -12.42 -1.88
CA LYS A 23 -10.02 -13.62 -1.12
C LYS A 23 -10.66 -13.25 0.24
N PRO A 24 -11.64 -14.01 0.74
CA PRO A 24 -12.31 -15.14 0.08
C PRO A 24 -13.16 -14.72 -1.13
N ASP A 25 -13.71 -13.49 -1.10
CA ASP A 25 -14.48 -12.89 -2.19
C ASP A 25 -13.82 -11.61 -2.70
N VAL A 26 -14.16 -11.20 -3.92
CA VAL A 26 -13.67 -9.95 -4.50
C VAL A 26 -14.44 -8.76 -3.90
N LYS A 27 -13.75 -7.95 -3.10
CA LYS A 27 -14.29 -6.71 -2.53
C LYS A 27 -13.45 -5.51 -2.95
N ARG A 28 -14.09 -4.50 -3.53
CA ARG A 28 -13.48 -3.18 -3.77
C ARG A 28 -13.46 -2.39 -2.47
N VAL A 29 -12.34 -1.75 -2.20
CA VAL A 29 -12.12 -0.96 -0.98
C VAL A 29 -11.36 0.31 -1.31
N ASP A 30 -11.65 1.40 -0.60
CA ASP A 30 -10.78 2.56 -0.55
C ASP A 30 -9.84 2.37 0.64
N VAL A 31 -8.53 2.35 0.37
CA VAL A 31 -7.49 2.12 1.37
C VAL A 31 -6.78 3.44 1.64
N GLU A 32 -6.70 3.83 2.90
CA GLU A 32 -5.97 5.00 3.38
C GLU A 32 -4.91 4.54 4.38
N LEU A 33 -3.63 4.84 4.12
CA LEU A 33 -2.53 4.31 4.95
C LEU A 33 -2.64 4.78 6.41
N ALA A 34 -3.02 6.04 6.62
CA ALA A 34 -3.25 6.63 7.94
C ALA A 34 -4.24 5.84 8.82
N ALA A 35 -5.22 5.15 8.23
CA ALA A 35 -6.24 4.41 8.97
C ALA A 35 -5.66 3.23 9.78
N TYR A 36 -4.44 2.78 9.48
CA TYR A 36 -3.79 1.68 10.19
C TYR A 36 -2.73 2.14 11.19
N ARG A 37 -2.44 3.44 11.24
CA ARG A 37 -1.35 4.00 12.05
C ARG A 37 -1.64 3.80 13.54
N GLY A 38 -0.73 3.16 14.26
CA GLY A 38 -0.87 2.87 15.69
C GLY A 38 -1.82 1.72 16.01
N GLU A 39 -2.58 1.22 15.04
CA GLU A 39 -3.47 0.06 15.21
C GLU A 39 -2.81 -1.23 14.75
N LYS A 40 -2.08 -1.21 13.62
CA LYS A 40 -1.47 -2.40 13.02
C LYS A 40 -0.12 -2.09 12.38
N ASN A 41 0.77 -3.09 12.39
CA ASN A 41 1.96 -3.09 11.55
C ASN A 41 1.56 -3.42 10.11
N ILE A 42 2.13 -2.71 9.14
CA ILE A 42 1.78 -2.81 7.72
C ILE A 42 3.01 -3.17 6.90
N ILE A 43 2.85 -4.10 5.98
CA ILE A 43 3.85 -4.46 4.97
C ILE A 43 3.32 -4.00 3.62
N LEU A 44 4.14 -3.22 2.89
CA LEU A 44 3.87 -2.82 1.52
C LEU A 44 4.76 -3.61 0.59
N ALA A 45 4.17 -4.34 -0.34
CA ALA A 45 4.87 -5.06 -1.39
C ALA A 45 4.46 -4.48 -2.74
N PHE A 46 5.44 -4.16 -3.57
CA PHE A 46 5.24 -3.65 -4.91
C PHE A 46 5.71 -4.73 -5.89
N HIS A 47 4.94 -4.93 -6.95
CA HIS A 47 5.31 -5.80 -8.06
C HIS A 47 5.19 -5.01 -9.37
N PRO A 48 6.00 -5.30 -10.40
CA PRO A 48 6.06 -4.49 -11.61
C PRO A 48 4.76 -4.54 -12.40
N PHE A 49 4.22 -5.74 -12.65
CA PHE A 49 2.97 -5.96 -13.36
C PHE A 49 2.28 -7.22 -12.83
N ALA A 50 0.97 -7.35 -13.07
CA ALA A 50 0.23 -8.57 -12.77
C ALA A 50 0.56 -9.66 -13.80
N PHE A 51 0.42 -10.93 -13.41
CA PHE A 51 0.62 -12.11 -14.28
C PHE A 51 2.03 -12.26 -14.87
N THR A 52 3.05 -11.67 -14.23
CA THR A 52 4.46 -11.90 -14.56
C THR A 52 5.07 -12.92 -13.60
N ALA A 53 5.90 -13.84 -14.11
CA ALA A 53 6.73 -14.67 -13.26
C ALA A 53 7.61 -13.77 -12.38
N THR A 54 7.67 -14.07 -11.09
CA THR A 54 8.48 -13.33 -10.11
C THR A 54 9.81 -14.04 -9.92
#